data_AF-A0A7L3XAJ6-F1
#
_entry.id   AF-A0A7L3XAJ6-F1
#
_cell.length_a   1.000
_cell.length_b   1.000
_cell.length_c   1.000
_cell.angle_alpha   90.00
_cell.angle_beta   90.00
_cell.angle_gamma   90.00
#
_symmetry.space_group_name_H-M   'P 1'
#
loop_
_entity.id
_entity.type
_entity.pdbx_description
1 polymer ?
#
loop_
_entity_poly.entity_id
_entity_poly.type
_entity_poly.pdbx_seq_one_letter_code
_entity_poly.pdbx_strand_id
1 'polypeptide(L)'
;LTMLGKAHEFFQICDLEGKGFITRQDMQRLHLELPLSLEELEKVFVTLDADGNGSLTPKEFTTGFSEFVSCIGLYSYSILSTSIKKHFILTTVSDDEDEEFQFSNLMDRLGAKKILDDESDVKQLWLQLRKDEPHLLSNFEEFLVRIFSQLQEADNEKNELECALKKLV
;
A
#
# COMPACT_ATOMS: atom_id res chain seq x y z
N LEU A 1 7.91 -3.53 9.89
CA LEU A 1 7.40 -4.69 10.69
C LEU A 1 7.00 -5.80 9.72
N THR A 2 7.54 -7.01 9.89
CA THR A 2 7.34 -8.12 8.95
C THR A 2 5.87 -8.56 8.87
N MET A 3 5.39 -8.95 7.69
CA MET A 3 4.04 -9.51 7.46
C MET A 3 3.66 -10.62 8.46
N LEU A 4 4.67 -11.35 8.94
CA LEU A 4 4.54 -12.37 9.98
C LEU A 4 4.00 -11.82 11.31
N GLY A 5 4.41 -10.61 11.71
CA GLY A 5 3.92 -9.95 12.92
C GLY A 5 2.44 -9.58 12.82
N LYS A 6 2.01 -9.08 11.66
CA LYS A 6 0.60 -8.74 11.41
C LYS A 6 -0.31 -9.96 11.33
N ALA A 7 0.16 -11.04 10.69
CA ALA A 7 -0.58 -12.30 10.68
C ALA A 7 -0.73 -12.86 12.10
N HIS A 8 0.25 -12.64 12.97
CA HIS A 8 0.15 -13.02 14.37
C HIS A 8 -0.85 -12.17 15.17
N GLU A 9 -0.87 -10.85 14.97
CA GLU A 9 -1.88 -9.96 15.56
C GLU A 9 -3.30 -10.33 15.10
N PHE A 10 -3.48 -10.57 13.80
CA PHE A 10 -4.76 -10.99 13.26
C PHE A 10 -5.21 -12.34 13.83
N PHE A 11 -4.27 -13.28 14.02
CA PHE A 11 -4.55 -14.55 14.66
C PHE A 11 -5.10 -14.36 16.07
N GLN A 12 -4.53 -13.44 16.86
CA GLN A 12 -5.02 -13.12 18.21
C GLN A 12 -6.40 -12.46 18.20
N ILE A 13 -6.70 -11.64 17.19
CA ILE A 13 -8.04 -11.03 17.02
C ILE A 13 -9.07 -12.12 16.69
N CYS A 14 -8.70 -13.12 15.91
CA CYS A 14 -9.58 -14.26 15.57
C CYS A 14 -9.77 -15.20 16.75
N ASP A 15 -8.70 -15.48 17.49
CA ASP A 15 -8.69 -16.38 18.63
C ASP A 15 -9.00 -15.65 19.95
N LEU A 16 -10.18 -15.04 20.03
CA LEU A 16 -10.66 -14.34 21.24
C LEU A 16 -10.72 -15.25 22.47
N GLU A 17 -10.89 -16.56 22.25
CA GLU A 17 -10.98 -17.56 23.31
C GLU A 17 -9.59 -18.07 23.75
N GLY A 18 -8.50 -17.64 23.09
CA GLY A 18 -7.13 -18.02 23.43
C GLY A 18 -6.86 -19.52 23.31
N LYS A 19 -7.56 -20.19 22.38
CA LYS A 19 -7.54 -21.64 22.17
C LYS A 19 -6.24 -22.10 21.52
N GLY A 20 -5.51 -21.19 20.87
CA GLY A 20 -4.30 -21.46 20.09
C GLY A 20 -4.59 -21.98 18.68
N PHE A 21 -5.85 -21.99 18.25
CA PHE A 21 -6.29 -22.37 16.91
C PHE A 21 -7.58 -21.64 16.55
N ILE A 22 -7.76 -21.33 15.27
CA ILE A 22 -8.96 -20.63 14.76
C ILE A 22 -9.87 -21.68 14.12
N THR A 23 -11.10 -21.80 14.61
CA THR A 23 -12.11 -22.68 13.99
C THR A 23 -12.90 -21.92 12.93
N ARG A 24 -13.68 -22.65 12.12
CA ARG A 24 -14.60 -22.04 11.15
C ARG A 24 -15.57 -21.05 11.81
N GLN A 25 -16.04 -21.36 13.02
CA GLN A 25 -16.92 -20.46 13.77
C GLN A 25 -16.21 -19.17 14.16
N ASP A 26 -14.93 -19.23 14.52
CA ASP A 26 -14.13 -18.05 14.85
C ASP A 26 -13.92 -17.16 13.63
N MET A 27 -13.64 -17.76 12.45
CA MET A 27 -13.62 -17.02 11.19
C MET A 27 -14.98 -16.40 10.84
N GLN A 28 -16.08 -17.14 11.03
CA GLN A 28 -17.42 -16.62 10.75
C GLN A 28 -17.82 -15.47 11.69
N ARG A 29 -17.33 -15.46 12.94
CA ARG A 29 -17.50 -14.31 13.85
C ARG A 29 -16.84 -13.05 13.32
N LEU A 30 -15.76 -13.17 12.55
CA LEU A 30 -15.14 -12.03 11.88
C LEU A 30 -16.04 -11.38 10.83
N HIS A 31 -17.13 -12.02 10.38
CA HIS A 31 -18.13 -11.34 9.55
C HIS A 31 -18.72 -10.09 10.26
N LEU A 32 -18.71 -10.06 11.59
CA LEU A 32 -19.20 -8.92 12.37
C LEU A 32 -18.17 -7.78 12.43
N GLU A 33 -16.88 -8.12 12.45
CA GLU A 33 -15.76 -7.18 12.55
C GLU A 33 -15.22 -6.77 11.17
N LEU A 34 -15.42 -7.60 10.15
CA LEU A 34 -14.97 -7.43 8.79
C LEU A 34 -16.16 -7.51 7.83
N PRO A 35 -16.22 -6.66 6.80
CA PRO A 35 -17.26 -6.71 5.78
C PRO A 35 -17.03 -7.86 4.78
N LEU A 36 -16.84 -9.08 5.29
CA LEU A 36 -16.66 -10.31 4.52
C LEU A 36 -17.91 -11.18 4.64
N SER A 37 -18.45 -11.66 3.53
CA SER A 37 -19.53 -12.66 3.60
C SER A 37 -19.04 -13.98 4.19
N LEU A 38 -19.94 -14.74 4.79
CA LEU A 38 -19.64 -16.09 5.31
C LEU A 38 -19.02 -16.98 4.23
N GLU A 39 -19.42 -16.83 2.97
CA GLU A 39 -18.87 -17.60 1.85
C GLU A 39 -17.42 -17.21 1.52
N GLU A 40 -17.09 -15.92 1.59
CA GLU A 40 -15.71 -15.45 1.40
C GLU A 40 -14.81 -15.92 2.54
N LEU A 41 -15.26 -15.81 3.79
CA LEU A 41 -14.54 -16.30 4.97
C LEU A 41 -14.30 -17.82 4.90
N GLU A 42 -15.30 -18.57 4.45
CA GLU A 42 -15.17 -20.02 4.25
C GLU A 42 -14.11 -20.35 3.18
N LYS A 43 -14.08 -19.61 2.06
CA LYS A 43 -13.05 -19.78 1.02
C LYS A 43 -11.65 -19.47 1.56
N VAL A 44 -11.52 -18.41 2.36
CA VAL A 44 -10.24 -18.08 3.02
C VAL A 44 -9.85 -19.21 3.96
N PHE A 45 -10.77 -19.65 4.82
CA PHE A 45 -10.52 -20.73 5.77
C PHE A 45 -10.03 -22.00 5.07
N VAL A 46 -10.73 -22.45 4.03
CA VAL A 46 -10.36 -23.65 3.25
C VAL A 46 -9.00 -23.48 2.55
N THR A 47 -8.64 -22.27 2.15
CA THR A 47 -7.33 -22.00 1.53
C THR A 47 -6.20 -22.03 2.55
N LEU A 48 -6.47 -21.58 3.78
CA LEU A 48 -5.50 -21.56 4.89
C LEU A 48 -5.37 -22.94 5.57
N ASP A 49 -6.45 -23.72 5.59
CA ASP A 49 -6.57 -25.05 6.22
C ASP A 49 -5.94 -26.11 5.31
N ALA A 50 -4.62 -26.08 5.20
CA ALA A 50 -3.86 -26.95 4.29
C ALA A 50 -3.96 -28.43 4.67
N ASP A 51 -4.12 -28.75 5.95
CA ASP A 51 -4.30 -30.11 6.44
C ASP A 51 -5.78 -30.56 6.48
N GLY A 52 -6.72 -29.63 6.29
CA GLY A 52 -8.15 -29.90 6.22
C GLY A 52 -8.73 -30.37 7.56
N ASN A 53 -8.05 -30.09 8.67
CA ASN A 53 -8.45 -30.57 9.99
C ASN A 53 -9.61 -29.74 10.60
N GLY A 54 -10.00 -28.64 9.94
CA GLY A 54 -11.07 -27.75 10.40
C GLY A 54 -10.65 -26.74 11.47
N SER A 55 -9.36 -26.57 11.72
CA SER A 55 -8.73 -25.69 12.71
C SER A 55 -7.43 -25.11 12.19
N LEU A 56 -7.36 -23.79 12.02
CA LEU A 56 -6.14 -23.12 11.58
C LEU A 56 -5.19 -22.96 12.76
N THR A 57 -4.04 -23.62 12.69
CA THR A 57 -2.94 -23.36 13.61
C THR A 57 -2.27 -22.02 13.28
N PRO A 58 -1.53 -21.40 14.23
CA PRO A 58 -0.81 -20.16 13.97
C PRO A 58 0.16 -20.27 12.79
N LYS A 59 0.72 -21.47 12.56
CA LYS A 59 1.67 -21.74 11.49
C LYS A 59 0.98 -21.79 10.13
N GLU A 60 -0.17 -22.45 10.04
CA GLU A 60 -1.00 -22.48 8.83
C GLU A 60 -1.56 -21.10 8.51
N PHE A 61 -2.04 -20.41 9.54
CA PHE A 61 -2.51 -19.04 9.41
C PHE A 61 -1.40 -18.12 8.89
N THR A 62 -0.22 -18.11 9.51
CA THR A 62 0.87 -17.19 9.09
C THR A 62 1.43 -17.52 7.71
N THR A 63 1.60 -18.81 7.39
CA THR A 63 2.12 -19.26 6.09
C THR A 63 1.09 -19.00 4.99
N GLY A 64 -0.13 -19.49 5.19
CA GLY A 64 -1.21 -19.36 4.23
C GLY A 64 -1.67 -17.92 4.07
N PHE A 65 -1.64 -17.09 5.12
CA PHE A 65 -2.03 -15.68 5.02
C PHE A 65 -1.04 -14.89 4.17
N SER A 66 0.27 -15.17 4.29
CA SER A 66 1.28 -14.56 3.42
C SER A 66 1.09 -14.96 1.96
N GLU A 67 0.83 -16.24 1.69
CA GLU A 67 0.56 -16.74 0.34
C GLU A 67 -0.77 -16.21 -0.20
N PHE A 68 -1.79 -16.11 0.64
CA PHE A 68 -3.11 -15.57 0.30
C PHE A 68 -3.03 -14.08 -0.03
N VAL A 69 -2.32 -13.28 0.78
CA VAL A 69 -2.04 -11.86 0.48
C VAL A 69 -1.26 -11.73 -0.83
N SER A 70 -0.29 -12.61 -1.07
CA SER A 70 0.54 -12.59 -2.29
C SER A 70 -0.26 -13.00 -3.53
N CYS A 71 -1.10 -14.03 -3.42
CA CYS A 71 -2.01 -14.49 -4.47
C CYS A 71 -3.09 -13.44 -4.74
N ILE A 72 -3.66 -12.83 -3.71
CA ILE A 72 -4.53 -11.68 -3.86
C ILE A 72 -3.78 -10.54 -4.54
N GLY A 73 -2.56 -10.20 -4.12
CA GLY A 73 -1.75 -9.14 -4.75
C GLY A 73 -1.56 -9.31 -6.27
N LEU A 74 -1.64 -10.55 -6.79
CA LEU A 74 -1.50 -10.87 -8.21
C LEU A 74 -2.83 -11.13 -8.94
N TYR A 75 -3.90 -11.56 -8.24
CA TYR A 75 -5.24 -11.79 -8.80
C TYR A 75 -6.25 -10.67 -8.48
N SER A 76 -5.88 -9.68 -7.67
CA SER A 76 -6.75 -8.63 -7.12
C SER A 76 -6.93 -7.43 -8.06
N TYR A 77 -7.60 -7.68 -9.18
CA TYR A 77 -8.48 -6.65 -9.72
C TYR A 77 -9.96 -7.04 -9.67
N SER A 78 -10.29 -8.35 -9.61
CA SER A 78 -11.65 -8.82 -9.87
C SER A 78 -12.39 -9.52 -8.72
N ILE A 79 -11.71 -10.14 -7.74
CA ILE A 79 -12.40 -11.08 -6.82
C ILE A 79 -12.84 -10.44 -5.48
N LEU A 80 -12.12 -9.46 -4.94
CA LEU A 80 -12.46 -8.90 -3.63
C LEU A 80 -13.46 -7.75 -3.73
N SER A 81 -14.50 -7.77 -2.90
CA SER A 81 -15.45 -6.67 -2.76
C SER A 81 -14.74 -5.39 -2.29
N THR A 82 -15.23 -4.23 -2.73
CA THR A 82 -14.64 -2.91 -2.45
C THR A 82 -14.45 -2.62 -0.96
N SER A 83 -15.23 -3.27 -0.10
CA SER A 83 -15.13 -3.14 1.36
C SER A 83 -13.91 -3.87 1.94
N ILE A 84 -13.54 -5.03 1.38
CA ILE A 84 -12.32 -5.76 1.73
C ILE A 84 -11.10 -4.97 1.25
N LYS A 85 -11.18 -4.37 0.06
CA LYS A 85 -10.13 -3.46 -0.45
C LYS A 85 -9.85 -2.35 0.55
N LYS A 86 -10.88 -1.72 1.11
CA LYS A 86 -10.68 -0.64 2.09
C LYS A 86 -10.12 -1.12 3.42
N HIS A 87 -10.62 -2.21 4.00
CA HIS A 87 -10.20 -2.62 5.34
C HIS A 87 -8.87 -3.38 5.34
N PHE A 88 -8.63 -4.23 4.34
CA PHE A 88 -7.41 -5.01 4.22
C PHE A 88 -6.24 -4.14 3.73
N ILE A 89 -6.43 -3.27 2.73
CA ILE A 89 -5.36 -2.38 2.24
C ILE A 89 -5.01 -1.33 3.30
N LEU A 90 -5.98 -0.81 4.05
CA LEU A 90 -5.70 0.15 5.13
C LEU A 90 -4.91 -0.48 6.29
N THR A 91 -5.04 -1.80 6.51
CA THR A 91 -4.29 -2.53 7.55
C THR A 91 -2.99 -3.17 7.05
N THR A 92 -2.87 -3.50 5.76
CA THR A 92 -1.66 -4.10 5.17
C THR A 92 -0.59 -3.08 4.78
N VAL A 93 -0.93 -1.81 4.54
CA VAL A 93 0.07 -0.77 4.23
C VAL A 93 0.77 -0.37 5.53
N SER A 94 1.83 -1.08 5.90
CA SER A 94 2.89 -0.50 6.73
C SER A 94 3.70 0.47 5.87
N ASP A 95 3.12 1.65 5.73
CA ASP A 95 3.61 3.02 5.73
C ASP A 95 5.12 3.37 5.76
N ASP A 96 6.07 2.50 5.39
CA ASP A 96 7.49 2.90 5.29
C ASP A 96 8.11 2.53 3.93
N GLU A 97 7.86 1.34 3.37
CA GLU A 97 8.43 0.95 2.05
C GLU A 97 7.64 1.50 0.86
N ASP A 98 6.31 1.68 1.00
CA ASP A 98 5.47 2.25 -0.05
C ASP A 98 5.55 3.79 -0.13
N GLU A 99 5.95 4.47 0.95
CA GLU A 99 6.05 5.94 0.99
C GLU A 99 7.20 6.45 0.11
N GLU A 100 8.37 5.82 0.23
CA GLU A 100 9.56 6.11 -0.56
C GLU A 100 9.31 5.86 -2.06
N PHE A 101 8.65 4.74 -2.38
CA PHE A 101 8.36 4.37 -3.77
C PHE A 101 7.31 5.28 -4.39
N GLN A 102 6.25 5.64 -3.65
CA GLN A 102 5.22 6.57 -4.13
C GLN A 102 5.78 7.97 -4.35
N PHE A 103 6.60 8.46 -3.42
CA PHE A 103 7.28 9.74 -3.56
C PHE A 103 8.26 9.72 -4.74
N SER A 104 9.09 8.68 -4.88
CA SER A 104 10.03 8.56 -6.01
C SER A 104 9.29 8.53 -7.35
N ASN A 105 8.20 7.76 -7.46
CA ASN A 105 7.42 7.67 -8.69
C ASN A 105 6.74 9.01 -9.03
N LEU A 106 6.28 9.76 -8.01
CA LEU A 106 5.79 11.12 -8.19
C LEU A 106 6.90 12.03 -8.74
N MET A 107 8.07 12.04 -8.11
CA MET A 107 9.21 12.88 -8.53
C MET A 107 9.75 12.51 -9.92
N ASP A 108 9.75 11.22 -10.27
CA ASP A 108 10.10 10.74 -11.61
C ASP A 108 9.12 11.27 -12.66
N ARG A 109 7.81 11.21 -12.38
CA ARG A 109 6.77 11.74 -13.28
C ARG A 109 6.85 13.26 -13.44
N LEU A 110 7.28 13.96 -12.39
CA LEU A 110 7.48 15.40 -12.38
C LEU A 110 8.77 15.83 -13.08
N GLY A 111 9.67 14.89 -13.41
CA GLY A 111 11.00 15.21 -13.91
C GLY A 111 11.87 15.96 -12.89
N ALA A 112 11.46 15.96 -11.61
CA ALA A 112 12.04 16.78 -10.56
C ALA A 112 13.49 16.39 -10.22
N LYS A 113 13.83 15.11 -10.39
CA LYS A 113 15.18 14.56 -10.12
C LYS A 113 16.30 15.20 -10.93
N LYS A 114 15.98 15.88 -12.04
CA LYS A 114 16.97 16.56 -12.88
C LYS A 114 17.19 18.02 -12.47
N ILE A 115 16.32 18.55 -11.61
CA ILE A 115 16.16 19.98 -11.40
C ILE A 115 16.37 20.35 -9.92
N LEU A 116 15.92 19.49 -9.00
CA LEU A 116 16.20 19.65 -7.57
C LEU A 116 17.39 18.81 -7.16
N ASP A 117 18.36 19.47 -6.50
CA ASP A 117 19.49 18.80 -5.86
C ASP A 117 19.11 18.19 -4.50
N ASP A 118 18.10 18.75 -3.82
CA ASP A 118 17.58 18.26 -2.54
C ASP A 118 16.04 18.22 -2.55
N GLU A 119 15.49 17.03 -2.30
CA GLU A 119 14.05 16.76 -2.29
C GLU A 119 13.53 16.52 -0.86
N SER A 120 14.39 16.65 0.15
CA SER A 120 14.10 16.27 1.54
C SER A 120 12.94 17.05 2.16
N ASP A 121 12.89 18.37 1.96
CA ASP A 121 11.81 19.22 2.46
C ASP A 121 10.46 18.88 1.81
N VAL A 122 10.46 18.67 0.49
CA VAL A 122 9.26 18.31 -0.28
C VAL A 122 8.74 16.93 0.15
N LYS A 123 9.66 15.99 0.33
CA LYS A 123 9.36 14.64 0.85
C LYS A 123 8.76 14.72 2.24
N GLN A 124 9.39 15.46 3.16
CA GLN A 124 8.90 15.59 4.53
C GLN A 124 7.47 16.16 4.56
N LEU A 125 7.21 17.21 3.78
CA LEU A 125 5.89 17.83 3.72
C LEU A 125 4.83 16.90 3.12
N TRP A 126 5.19 16.15 2.06
CA TRP A 126 4.32 15.15 1.44
C TRP A 126 3.93 14.05 2.42
N LEU A 127 4.90 13.54 3.20
CA LEU A 127 4.68 12.52 4.24
C LEU A 127 3.79 13.05 5.37
N GLN A 128 4.03 14.27 5.83
CA GLN A 128 3.21 14.90 6.86
C GLN A 128 1.76 15.09 6.40
N LEU A 129 1.54 15.63 5.20
CA LEU A 129 0.19 15.81 4.65
C LEU A 129 -0.54 14.49 4.46
N ARG A 130 0.18 13.45 4.04
CA ARG A 130 -0.39 12.11 3.88
C ARG A 130 -0.87 11.51 5.21
N LYS A 131 -0.14 11.76 6.31
CA LYS A 131 -0.47 11.25 7.66
C LYS A 131 -1.52 12.08 8.39
N ASP A 132 -1.39 13.40 8.36
CA ASP A 132 -2.21 14.29 9.18
C ASP A 132 -3.44 14.81 8.42
N GLU A 133 -3.30 15.14 7.13
CA GLU A 133 -4.34 15.83 6.33
C GLU A 133 -4.42 15.32 4.88
N PRO A 134 -4.87 14.07 4.65
CA PRO A 134 -4.83 13.43 3.33
C PRO A 134 -5.67 14.14 2.26
N HIS A 135 -6.65 14.93 2.68
CA HIS A 135 -7.48 15.73 1.78
C HIS A 135 -6.72 16.91 1.15
N LEU A 136 -5.64 17.38 1.77
CA LEU A 136 -4.76 18.43 1.24
C LEU A 136 -3.64 17.87 0.37
N LEU A 137 -3.33 16.59 0.49
CA LEU A 137 -2.28 15.92 -0.28
C LEU A 137 -2.50 16.09 -1.79
N SER A 138 -3.74 15.95 -2.28
CA SER A 138 -4.05 16.13 -3.71
C SER A 138 -3.79 17.54 -4.21
N ASN A 139 -4.09 18.56 -3.39
CA ASN A 139 -3.80 19.95 -3.74
C ASN A 139 -2.28 20.21 -3.79
N PHE A 140 -1.55 19.60 -2.86
CA PHE A 140 -0.10 19.69 -2.83
C PHE A 140 0.55 19.01 -4.04
N GLU A 141 0.10 17.81 -4.40
CA GLU A 141 0.59 17.13 -5.61
C GLU A 141 0.29 17.92 -6.89
N GLU A 142 -0.89 18.51 -7.02
CA GLU A 142 -1.22 19.38 -8.17
C GLU A 142 -0.31 20.61 -8.22
N PHE A 143 0.01 21.20 -7.06
CA PHE A 143 0.95 22.30 -6.96
C PHE A 143 2.37 21.91 -7.40
N LEU A 144 2.86 20.74 -6.97
CA LEU A 144 4.16 20.21 -7.42
C LEU A 144 4.16 19.99 -8.94
N VAL A 145 3.11 19.38 -9.50
CA VAL A 145 2.97 19.22 -10.96
C VAL A 145 3.15 20.53 -11.69
N ARG A 146 2.50 21.61 -11.23
CA ARG A 146 2.61 22.92 -11.88
C ARG A 146 3.99 23.56 -11.75
N ILE A 147 4.61 23.48 -10.58
CA ILE A 147 5.93 24.09 -10.37
C ILE A 147 7.00 23.36 -11.18
N PHE A 148 7.06 22.04 -11.10
CA PHE A 148 8.08 21.28 -11.83
C PHE A 148 7.90 21.36 -13.34
N SER A 149 6.65 21.41 -13.83
CA SER A 149 6.40 21.63 -15.26
C SER A 149 6.97 22.97 -15.73
N GLN A 150 6.74 24.05 -14.98
CA GLN A 150 7.28 25.37 -15.31
C GLN A 150 8.80 25.42 -15.22
N LEU A 151 9.38 24.75 -14.21
CA LEU A 151 10.82 24.74 -14.01
C LEU A 151 11.53 23.92 -15.10
N GLN A 152 10.91 22.82 -15.54
CA GLN A 152 11.38 22.01 -16.66
C GLN A 152 11.31 22.77 -17.98
N GLU A 153 10.23 23.53 -18.21
CA GLU A 153 10.08 24.39 -19.38
C GLU A 153 11.18 25.47 -19.41
N ALA A 154 11.42 26.15 -18.29
CA ALA A 154 12.48 27.15 -18.17
C ALA A 154 13.89 26.58 -18.38
N ASP A 155 14.17 25.38 -17.87
CA ASP A 155 15.46 24.71 -18.09
C ASP A 155 15.66 24.30 -19.56
N ASN A 156 14.60 23.79 -20.21
CA ASN A 156 14.64 23.48 -21.63
C ASN A 156 14.90 24.74 -22.48
N GLU A 157 14.20 25.84 -22.21
CA GLU A 157 14.41 27.12 -22.91
C GLU A 157 15.85 27.62 -22.76
N LYS A 158 16.40 27.56 -21.54
CA LYS A 158 17.80 27.90 -21.28
C LYS A 158 18.74 27.04 -22.11
N ASN A 159 18.54 25.72 -22.12
CA ASN A 159 19.37 24.78 -22.87
C ASN A 159 19.30 25.02 -24.39
N GLU A 160 18.12 25.34 -24.91
CA GLU A 160 17.91 25.70 -26.31
C GLU A 160 18.66 26.99 -26.67
N LEU A 161 18.56 28.03 -25.82
CA LEU A 161 19.29 29.29 -26.00
C LEU A 161 20.81 29.08 -25.97
N GLU A 162 21.32 28.28 -25.02
CA GLU A 162 22.75 27.95 -24.97
C GLU A 162 23.23 27.20 -26.22
N CYS A 163 22.42 26.25 -26.73
CA CYS A 163 22.72 25.55 -27.98
C CYS A 163 22.72 26.49 -29.20
N ALA A 164 21.78 27.42 -29.26
CA ALA A 164 21.74 28.44 -30.32
C ALA A 164 22.98 29.35 -30.25
N LEU A 165 23.37 29.78 -29.04
CA LEU A 165 24.53 30.64 -28.85
C LEU A 165 25.85 29.96 -29.25
N LYS A 166 26.05 28.69 -28.88
CA LYS A 166 27.23 27.88 -29.26
C LYS A 166 27.34 27.62 -30.76
N LYS A 167 26.23 27.68 -31.51
CA LYS A 167 26.24 27.57 -32.98
C LYS A 167 26.57 28.90 -33.67
N LEU A 168 26.46 30.01 -32.95
CA LEU A 168 26.72 31.37 -33.46
C LEU A 168 28.15 31.86 -33.15
N VAL A 169 28.87 31.17 -32.27
CA VAL A 169 30.29 31.39 -31.94
C VAL A 169 31.16 30.39 -32.70
#